data_AF-A0A6L5K2F2-F1
#
_entry.id   AF-A0A6L5K2F2-F1
#
_cell.length_a   1.000
_cell.length_b   1.000
_cell.length_c   1.000
_cell.angle_alpha   90.00
_cell.angle_beta   90.00
_cell.angle_gamma   90.00
#
_symmetry.space_group_name_H-M   'P 1'
#
loop_
_entity.id
_entity.type
_entity.pdbx_description
1 polymer ?
#
loop_
_entity_poly.entity_id
_entity_poly.type
_entity_poly.pdbx_seq_one_letter_code
_entity_poly.pdbx_strand_id
1 'polypeptide(L)'
;MKRIILLAAFFLISTTFMPLDAQWVKIYGGDDRDVAYFIQQTSDGGYVVAGGENSDAYLRVLKLDSSGSIEWKLAYRGSYYKIPLSFQQTSDGGYVFACHSGRYDSNDNFTYKDEIWVIKLNSSGGYESTSSFGRFINNGEYAGAFQPTDDGGYVLAGETRTQGAGGNDIWVFKLTPEGDIEWQKTYGERDDDWLRSIQQTSDGGYILAGGTNLFLPLEEEILVIKLTPAGDVEWQWTYGGNLRDRACSIQQTSDGGL
;
A
#
# COMPACT_ATOMS: atom_id res chain seq x y z
N MET A 1 8.69 44.72 -50.92
CA MET A 1 8.72 45.40 -49.61
C MET A 1 7.29 45.78 -49.23
N LYS A 2 6.60 44.96 -48.41
CA LYS A 2 5.33 45.32 -47.77
C LYS A 2 5.29 44.67 -46.39
N ARG A 3 5.04 45.50 -45.38
CA ARG A 3 5.04 45.21 -43.95
C ARG A 3 3.79 44.39 -43.60
N ILE A 4 3.93 43.40 -42.71
CA ILE A 4 2.78 42.79 -42.03
C ILE A 4 2.78 43.27 -40.58
N ILE A 5 1.62 43.77 -40.18
CA ILE A 5 1.30 44.40 -38.90
C ILE A 5 1.05 43.30 -37.87
N LEU A 6 1.67 43.44 -36.69
CA LEU A 6 1.38 42.62 -35.52
C LEU A 6 -0.03 42.99 -35.00
N LEU A 7 -0.94 42.02 -34.98
CA LEU A 7 -2.19 42.12 -34.21
C LEU A 7 -2.07 41.18 -33.03
N ALA A 8 -1.84 41.74 -31.85
CA ALA A 8 -2.01 41.04 -30.59
C ALA A 8 -3.49 41.06 -30.23
N ALA A 9 -4.11 39.87 -30.16
CA ALA A 9 -5.37 39.66 -29.46
C ALA A 9 -5.10 38.65 -28.35
N PHE A 10 -5.30 39.09 -27.11
CA PHE A 10 -5.24 38.25 -25.92
C PHE A 10 -6.35 37.20 -26.00
N PHE A 11 -5.98 35.93 -26.07
CA PHE A 11 -6.76 34.87 -25.45
C PHE A 11 -5.89 34.26 -24.36
N LEU A 12 -6.42 34.22 -23.14
CA LEU A 12 -5.89 33.38 -22.07
C LEU A 12 -6.06 31.92 -22.53
N ILE A 13 -5.08 31.41 -23.26
CA ILE A 13 -4.97 29.97 -23.49
C ILE A 13 -4.34 29.44 -22.21
N SER A 14 -5.15 28.75 -21.41
CA SER A 14 -4.62 27.76 -20.46
C SER A 14 -3.86 26.75 -21.30
N THR A 15 -2.57 26.97 -21.49
CA THR A 15 -1.69 26.02 -22.16
C THR A 15 -1.50 24.85 -21.20
N THR A 16 -2.37 23.85 -21.31
CA THR A 16 -1.97 22.50 -20.91
C THR A 16 -0.83 22.13 -21.85
N PHE A 17 0.38 22.17 -21.32
CA PHE A 17 1.57 21.66 -21.99
C PHE A 17 1.31 20.17 -22.22
N MET A 18 0.84 19.78 -23.41
CA MET A 18 0.74 18.37 -23.75
C MET A 18 2.16 17.87 -23.99
N PRO A 19 2.62 16.79 -23.31
CA PRO A 19 3.84 16.13 -23.72
C PRO A 19 3.65 15.64 -25.16
N LEU A 20 4.70 15.76 -25.98
CA LEU A 20 4.68 15.56 -27.43
C LEU A 20 4.23 14.15 -27.89
N ASP A 21 3.98 13.22 -26.96
CA ASP A 21 3.70 11.80 -27.23
C ASP A 21 2.62 11.17 -26.31
N ALA A 22 1.76 11.98 -25.68
CA ALA A 22 0.70 11.44 -24.83
C ALA A 22 -0.43 10.82 -25.68
N GLN A 23 -0.73 9.52 -25.49
CA GLN A 23 -1.84 8.84 -26.18
C GLN A 23 -3.21 9.36 -25.75
N TRP A 24 -3.37 9.68 -24.47
CA TRP A 24 -4.52 10.41 -23.94
C TRP A 24 -4.17 11.11 -22.64
N VAL A 25 -4.93 12.17 -22.33
CA VAL A 25 -4.91 12.85 -21.04
C VAL A 25 -6.36 12.97 -20.57
N LYS A 26 -6.63 12.49 -19.36
CA LYS A 26 -7.95 12.53 -18.72
C LYS A 26 -7.80 13.04 -17.29
N ILE A 27 -8.82 13.74 -16.82
CA ILE A 27 -8.91 14.21 -15.44
C ILE A 27 -10.03 13.42 -14.79
N TYR A 28 -9.72 12.77 -13.66
CA TYR A 28 -10.67 12.04 -12.85
C TYR A 28 -10.70 12.68 -11.46
N GLY A 29 -11.88 13.12 -11.03
CA GLY A 29 -12.07 13.87 -9.79
C GLY A 29 -13.20 14.89 -9.92
N GLY A 30 -13.53 15.57 -8.81
CA GLY A 30 -14.50 16.65 -8.72
C GLY A 30 -13.86 17.98 -8.30
N ASP A 31 -14.68 18.85 -7.72
CA ASP A 31 -14.25 20.18 -7.25
C ASP A 31 -13.54 20.12 -5.87
N ASP A 32 -13.60 18.97 -5.20
CA ASP A 32 -12.93 18.70 -3.94
C ASP A 32 -11.51 18.14 -4.14
N ARG A 33 -10.76 18.04 -3.04
CA ARG A 33 -9.43 17.43 -3.05
C ARG A 33 -9.52 15.92 -3.34
N ASP A 34 -9.27 15.53 -4.58
CA ASP A 34 -9.09 14.12 -4.96
C ASP A 34 -7.60 13.75 -5.00
N VAL A 35 -7.23 12.65 -4.33
CA VAL A 35 -5.88 12.10 -4.35
C VAL A 35 -5.92 10.70 -4.95
N ALA A 36 -5.12 10.43 -5.98
CA ALA A 36 -4.85 9.06 -6.43
C ALA A 36 -3.60 8.55 -5.73
N TYR A 37 -3.71 7.42 -5.02
CA TYR A 37 -2.59 6.79 -4.33
C TYR A 37 -1.80 5.86 -5.25
N PHE A 38 -2.49 5.16 -6.16
CA PHE A 38 -1.83 4.34 -7.16
C PHE A 38 -2.65 4.21 -8.44
N ILE A 39 -1.96 3.80 -9.50
CA ILE A 39 -2.52 3.34 -10.77
C ILE A 39 -1.79 2.06 -11.20
N GLN A 40 -2.54 1.07 -11.66
CA GLN A 40 -2.00 -0.20 -12.15
C GLN A 40 -2.66 -0.62 -13.45
N GLN A 41 -1.88 -1.08 -14.42
CA GLN A 41 -2.41 -1.65 -15.67
C GLN A 41 -3.00 -3.04 -15.40
N THR A 42 -4.17 -3.31 -15.98
CA THR A 42 -4.85 -4.60 -15.90
C THR A 42 -4.53 -5.48 -17.11
N SER A 43 -4.74 -6.79 -16.99
CA SER A 43 -4.41 -7.79 -18.03
C SER A 43 -5.17 -7.60 -19.35
N ASP A 44 -6.33 -6.93 -19.31
CA ASP A 44 -7.11 -6.52 -20.48
C ASP A 44 -6.56 -5.25 -21.19
N GLY A 45 -5.43 -4.71 -20.72
CA GLY A 45 -4.81 -3.50 -21.24
C GLY A 45 -5.41 -2.20 -20.71
N GLY A 46 -6.42 -2.27 -19.85
CA GLY A 46 -6.99 -1.14 -19.11
C GLY A 46 -6.18 -0.77 -17.86
N TYR A 47 -6.78 0.02 -16.97
CA TYR A 47 -6.12 0.49 -15.75
C TYR A 47 -7.08 0.50 -14.56
N VAL A 48 -6.58 0.22 -13.37
CA VAL A 48 -7.26 0.57 -12.12
C VAL A 48 -6.53 1.69 -11.42
N VAL A 49 -7.32 2.67 -10.96
CA VAL A 49 -6.86 3.80 -10.15
C VAL A 49 -7.57 3.70 -8.81
N ALA A 50 -6.83 3.74 -7.71
CA ALA A 50 -7.42 3.87 -6.38
C ALA A 50 -6.90 5.11 -5.67
N GLY A 51 -7.78 5.72 -4.89
CA GLY A 51 -7.57 7.05 -4.33
C GLY A 51 -8.60 7.40 -3.27
N GLY A 52 -8.52 8.64 -2.80
CA GLY A 52 -9.57 9.32 -2.05
C GLY A 52 -9.08 10.60 -1.37
N GLU A 53 -9.90 11.66 -1.38
CA GLU A 53 -10.09 12.52 -0.19
C GLU A 53 -11.36 13.39 -0.24
N ASN A 54 -11.81 13.77 0.96
CA ASN A 54 -12.89 14.66 1.41
C ASN A 54 -14.40 14.35 1.23
N SER A 55 -15.09 14.66 2.35
CA SER A 55 -16.48 14.54 2.87
C SER A 55 -17.31 13.29 2.59
N ASP A 56 -17.03 12.61 1.49
CA ASP A 56 -18.06 11.86 0.80
C ASP A 56 -17.70 10.39 0.60
N ALA A 57 -16.45 10.07 0.27
CA ALA A 57 -15.97 8.70 0.13
C ALA A 57 -14.51 8.60 0.57
N TYR A 58 -14.23 7.67 1.47
CA TYR A 58 -12.90 7.48 2.04
C TYR A 58 -11.99 6.64 1.15
N LEU A 59 -12.57 5.83 0.26
CA LEU A 59 -11.88 5.12 -0.81
C LEU A 59 -12.69 5.24 -2.10
N ARG A 60 -12.02 5.55 -3.19
CA ARG A 60 -12.53 5.51 -4.56
C ARG A 60 -11.67 4.56 -5.38
N VAL A 61 -12.31 3.73 -6.19
CA VAL A 61 -11.64 2.84 -7.16
C VAL A 61 -12.29 3.05 -8.52
N LEU A 62 -11.49 3.28 -9.54
CA LEU A 62 -11.92 3.41 -10.93
C LEU A 62 -11.29 2.29 -11.74
N LYS A 63 -12.09 1.57 -12.52
CA LYS A 63 -11.58 0.78 -13.64
C LYS A 63 -11.77 1.56 -14.93
N LEU A 64 -10.69 1.61 -15.69
CA LEU A 64 -10.56 2.29 -16.96
C LEU A 64 -10.27 1.25 -18.05
N ASP A 65 -10.77 1.50 -19.25
CA ASP A 65 -10.31 0.82 -20.46
C ASP A 65 -8.94 1.36 -20.92
N SER A 66 -8.40 0.81 -22.00
CA SER A 66 -7.10 1.23 -22.56
C SER A 66 -7.08 2.68 -23.09
N SER A 67 -8.24 3.28 -23.32
CA SER A 67 -8.41 4.68 -23.75
C SER A 67 -8.60 5.66 -22.60
N GLY A 68 -8.66 5.17 -21.35
CA GLY A 68 -9.00 5.98 -20.19
C GLY A 68 -10.51 6.29 -20.07
N SER A 69 -11.38 5.47 -20.63
CA SER A 69 -12.82 5.58 -20.36
C SER A 69 -13.19 4.75 -19.14
N ILE A 70 -14.05 5.28 -18.25
CA ILE A 70 -14.46 4.58 -17.03
C ILE A 70 -15.39 3.42 -17.40
N GLU A 71 -14.98 2.19 -17.08
CA GLU A 71 -15.79 0.98 -17.20
C GLU A 71 -16.68 0.80 -15.96
N TRP A 72 -16.08 0.93 -14.77
CA TRP A 72 -16.81 0.94 -13.51
C TRP A 72 -16.13 1.82 -12.47
N LYS A 73 -16.90 2.20 -11.45
CA LYS A 73 -16.39 2.96 -10.30
C LYS A 73 -17.00 2.45 -9.00
N LEU A 74 -16.16 2.41 -7.97
CA LEU A 74 -16.51 2.08 -6.61
C LEU A 74 -16.24 3.29 -5.71
N ALA A 75 -17.16 3.56 -4.79
CA ALA A 75 -16.94 4.54 -3.74
C ALA A 75 -17.36 3.92 -2.40
N TYR A 76 -16.41 3.82 -1.47
CA TYR A 76 -16.69 3.38 -0.11
C TYR A 76 -16.91 4.59 0.80
N ARG A 77 -18.10 4.67 1.39
CA ARG A 77 -18.57 5.78 2.22
C ARG A 77 -18.91 5.27 3.62
N GLY A 78 -17.89 4.87 4.37
CA GLY A 78 -18.03 4.35 5.74
C GLY A 78 -17.71 5.39 6.81
N SER A 79 -17.84 5.03 8.09
CA SER A 79 -17.49 5.91 9.23
C SER A 79 -15.98 6.02 9.50
N TYR A 80 -15.16 5.35 8.69
CA TYR A 80 -13.72 5.20 8.87
C TYR A 80 -13.01 5.55 7.57
N TYR A 81 -11.89 6.25 7.68
CA TYR A 81 -11.06 6.49 6.51
C TYR A 81 -10.43 5.20 6.00
N LYS A 82 -10.16 5.15 4.70
CA LYS A 82 -9.63 3.99 3.99
C LYS A 82 -8.53 4.46 3.06
N ILE A 83 -7.28 4.32 3.46
CA ILE A 83 -6.15 4.67 2.59
C ILE A 83 -5.75 3.39 1.85
N PRO A 84 -5.93 3.32 0.52
CA PRO A 84 -5.53 2.14 -0.23
C PRO A 84 -4.00 2.01 -0.24
N LEU A 85 -3.51 0.82 0.07
CA LEU A 85 -2.09 0.52 0.24
C LEU A 85 -1.51 -0.20 -0.97
N SER A 86 -2.28 -1.13 -1.51
CA SER A 86 -1.86 -1.95 -2.65
C SER A 86 -3.07 -2.58 -3.30
N PHE A 87 -2.91 -3.01 -4.54
CA PHE A 87 -3.95 -3.60 -5.36
C PHE A 87 -3.37 -4.68 -6.25
N GLN A 88 -4.19 -5.68 -6.53
CA GLN A 88 -3.84 -6.76 -7.43
C GLN A 88 -5.09 -7.26 -8.16
N GLN A 89 -4.96 -7.47 -9.46
CA GLN A 89 -5.96 -8.21 -10.23
C GLN A 89 -5.77 -9.71 -10.00
N THR A 90 -6.85 -10.42 -9.67
CA THR A 90 -6.86 -11.89 -9.50
C THR A 90 -6.95 -12.59 -10.86
N SER A 91 -6.56 -13.86 -10.92
CA SER A 91 -6.55 -14.66 -12.15
C SER A 91 -7.94 -14.90 -12.75
N ASP A 92 -8.99 -14.82 -11.94
CA ASP A 92 -10.40 -14.87 -12.37
C ASP A 92 -10.92 -13.51 -12.89
N GLY A 93 -10.05 -12.50 -12.96
CA GLY A 93 -10.36 -11.15 -13.42
C GLY A 93 -10.95 -10.23 -12.36
N GLY A 94 -11.16 -10.71 -11.13
CA GLY A 94 -11.50 -9.90 -9.96
C GLY A 94 -10.32 -9.07 -9.43
N TYR A 95 -10.50 -8.54 -8.23
CA TYR A 95 -9.56 -7.60 -7.63
C TYR A 95 -9.45 -7.78 -6.12
N VAL A 96 -8.22 -7.75 -5.59
CA VAL A 96 -7.93 -7.71 -4.17
C VAL A 96 -7.12 -6.47 -3.88
N PHE A 97 -7.46 -5.76 -2.81
CA PHE A 97 -6.64 -4.65 -2.35
C PHE A 97 -6.67 -4.55 -0.82
N ALA A 98 -5.54 -4.14 -0.27
CA ALA A 98 -5.40 -3.83 1.14
C ALA A 98 -5.55 -2.32 1.36
N CYS A 99 -6.21 -1.94 2.44
CA CYS A 99 -6.39 -0.56 2.87
C CYS A 99 -6.09 -0.43 4.34
N HIS A 100 -5.54 0.71 4.70
CA HIS A 100 -5.50 1.15 6.09
C HIS A 100 -6.86 1.73 6.47
N SER A 101 -7.49 1.17 7.50
CA SER A 101 -8.79 1.59 8.01
C SER A 101 -8.65 2.23 9.36
N GLY A 102 -8.90 3.54 9.48
CA GLY A 102 -8.77 4.23 10.77
C GLY A 102 -9.96 5.11 11.15
N ARG A 103 -10.03 5.45 12.44
CA ARG A 103 -10.97 6.44 13.00
C ARG A 103 -10.22 7.64 13.52
N TYR A 104 -10.65 8.83 13.10
CA TYR A 104 -10.28 10.06 13.79
C TYR A 104 -11.18 10.22 15.02
N ASP A 105 -10.64 10.12 16.23
CA ASP A 105 -11.33 10.52 17.46
C ASP A 105 -10.65 11.75 18.05
N SER A 106 -11.34 12.89 18.00
CA SER A 106 -10.80 14.16 18.51
C SER A 106 -10.69 14.23 20.03
N ASN A 107 -11.28 13.28 20.76
CA ASN A 107 -11.36 13.28 22.22
C ASN A 107 -10.34 12.35 22.89
N ASP A 108 -9.62 11.54 22.12
CA ASP A 108 -8.58 10.63 22.61
C ASP A 108 -7.26 11.05 21.96
N ASN A 109 -6.22 11.33 22.76
CA ASN A 109 -4.97 11.97 22.35
C ASN A 109 -4.27 11.31 21.15
N PHE A 110 -4.71 11.61 19.92
CA PHE A 110 -4.14 11.08 18.67
C PHE A 110 -4.10 9.55 18.57
N THR A 111 -5.10 8.88 19.15
CA THR A 111 -5.18 7.43 19.06
C THR A 111 -5.78 7.01 17.73
N TYR A 112 -4.93 6.70 16.75
CA TYR A 112 -5.37 6.00 15.54
C TYR A 112 -5.77 4.57 15.91
N LYS A 113 -7.03 4.22 15.71
CA LYS A 113 -7.49 2.84 15.78
C LYS A 113 -7.49 2.28 14.38
N ASP A 114 -6.36 1.68 14.04
CA ASP A 114 -6.06 1.29 12.69
C ASP A 114 -6.22 -0.21 12.50
N GLU A 115 -6.82 -0.59 11.37
CA GLU A 115 -6.98 -1.97 10.96
C GLU A 115 -6.55 -2.11 9.51
N ILE A 116 -5.99 -3.25 9.19
CA ILE A 116 -5.71 -3.66 7.82
C ILE A 116 -6.99 -4.24 7.26
N TRP A 117 -7.51 -3.62 6.21
CA TRP A 117 -8.74 -4.02 5.56
C TRP A 117 -8.45 -4.58 4.18
N VAL A 118 -8.75 -5.86 3.97
CA VAL A 118 -8.63 -6.51 2.66
C VAL A 118 -10.01 -6.55 2.02
N ILE A 119 -10.15 -5.95 0.84
CA ILE A 119 -11.39 -5.94 0.07
C ILE A 119 -11.22 -6.80 -1.17
N LYS A 120 -12.19 -7.67 -1.42
CA LYS A 120 -12.30 -8.44 -2.66
C LYS A 120 -13.47 -7.94 -3.50
N LEU A 121 -13.21 -7.72 -4.78
CA LEU A 121 -14.20 -7.38 -5.79
C LEU A 121 -14.19 -8.42 -6.91
N ASN A 122 -15.34 -8.64 -7.52
CA ASN A 122 -15.45 -9.40 -8.75
C ASN A 122 -14.96 -8.58 -9.96
N SER A 123 -14.90 -9.20 -11.14
CA SER A 123 -14.41 -8.57 -12.38
C SER A 123 -15.20 -7.34 -12.84
N SER A 124 -16.45 -7.20 -12.37
CA SER A 124 -17.32 -6.05 -12.65
C SER A 124 -17.23 -4.95 -11.57
N GLY A 125 -16.33 -5.09 -10.59
CA GLY A 125 -16.16 -4.15 -9.48
C GLY A 125 -17.22 -4.30 -8.37
N GLY A 126 -18.01 -5.38 -8.40
CA GLY A 126 -18.98 -5.69 -7.35
C GLY A 126 -18.30 -6.28 -6.12
N TYR A 127 -18.75 -5.87 -4.92
CA TYR A 127 -18.22 -6.38 -3.65
C TYR A 127 -18.45 -7.90 -3.51
N GLU A 128 -17.39 -8.64 -3.18
CA GLU A 128 -17.47 -10.08 -2.85
C GLU A 128 -17.29 -10.32 -1.35
N SER A 129 -16.22 -9.80 -0.75
CA SER A 129 -15.92 -9.99 0.67
C SER A 129 -15.02 -8.89 1.22
N THR A 130 -14.99 -8.79 2.56
CA THR A 130 -14.07 -7.90 3.28
C THR A 130 -13.60 -8.58 4.55
N SER A 131 -12.29 -8.49 4.82
CA SER A 131 -11.67 -8.97 6.05
C SER A 131 -10.94 -7.83 6.74
N SER A 132 -11.09 -7.68 8.05
CA SER A 132 -10.28 -6.76 8.87
C SER A 132 -9.31 -7.53 9.74
N PHE A 133 -8.09 -7.01 9.84
CA PHE A 133 -7.00 -7.54 10.65
C PHE A 133 -6.39 -6.43 11.49
N GLY A 134 -6.02 -6.76 12.73
CA GLY A 134 -5.81 -5.75 13.78
C GLY A 134 -7.08 -5.56 14.59
N ARG A 135 -6.92 -5.31 15.89
CA ARG A 135 -8.02 -5.06 16.81
C ARG A 135 -7.95 -3.60 17.20
N PHE A 136 -9.09 -2.93 17.30
CA PHE A 136 -9.20 -1.56 17.82
C PHE A 136 -8.57 -1.43 19.22
N ILE A 137 -7.26 -1.26 19.30
CA ILE A 137 -6.54 -0.98 20.54
C ILE A 137 -5.78 0.33 20.33
N ASN A 138 -5.65 1.06 21.43
CA ASN A 138 -5.07 2.38 21.36
C ASN A 138 -3.57 2.25 21.02
N ASN A 139 -3.14 2.88 19.91
CA ASN A 139 -1.77 2.97 19.38
C ASN A 139 -1.26 1.76 18.59
N GLY A 140 -1.23 1.88 17.25
CA GLY A 140 0.00 1.53 16.52
C GLY A 140 -0.04 0.37 15.54
N GLU A 141 -1.20 -0.15 15.14
CA GLU A 141 -1.21 -1.04 13.97
C GLU A 141 -0.98 -0.24 12.67
N TYR A 142 0.22 -0.34 12.09
CA TYR A 142 0.55 0.31 10.81
C TYR A 142 0.66 -0.72 9.70
N ALA A 143 0.00 -0.51 8.57
CA ALA A 143 0.22 -1.34 7.40
C ALA A 143 1.42 -0.81 6.60
N GLY A 144 2.47 -1.61 6.43
CA GLY A 144 3.73 -1.17 5.83
C GLY A 144 3.90 -1.62 4.37
N ALA A 145 3.45 -2.83 4.02
CA ALA A 145 3.63 -3.37 2.68
C ALA A 145 2.61 -4.48 2.34
N PHE A 146 2.28 -4.63 1.06
CA PHE A 146 1.45 -5.71 0.53
C PHE A 146 1.93 -6.07 -0.86
N GLN A 147 2.23 -7.36 -1.08
CA GLN A 147 2.75 -7.87 -2.35
C GLN A 147 2.06 -9.18 -2.74
N PRO A 148 1.73 -9.38 -4.03
CA PRO A 148 1.35 -10.69 -4.56
C PRO A 148 2.48 -11.70 -4.38
N THR A 149 2.11 -12.97 -4.23
CA THR A 149 3.05 -14.09 -4.17
C THR A 149 2.92 -14.99 -5.39
N ASP A 150 3.96 -15.76 -5.70
CA ASP A 150 4.05 -16.64 -6.89
C ASP A 150 2.94 -17.71 -6.94
N ASP A 151 2.40 -18.08 -5.78
CA ASP A 151 1.26 -19.00 -5.64
C ASP A 151 -0.10 -18.35 -5.89
N GLY A 152 -0.11 -17.06 -6.28
CA GLY A 152 -1.31 -16.25 -6.51
C GLY A 152 -1.92 -15.64 -5.25
N GLY A 153 -1.35 -15.93 -4.07
CA GLY A 153 -1.73 -15.33 -2.80
C GLY A 153 -1.10 -13.96 -2.57
N TYR A 154 -1.03 -13.55 -1.31
CA TYR A 154 -0.52 -12.24 -0.92
C TYR A 154 0.27 -12.30 0.37
N VAL A 155 1.38 -11.57 0.45
CA VAL A 155 2.01 -11.26 1.72
C VAL A 155 1.72 -9.81 2.09
N LEU A 156 1.25 -9.60 3.31
CA LEU A 156 1.06 -8.28 3.89
C LEU A 156 1.91 -8.19 5.14
N ALA A 157 2.46 -7.02 5.41
CA ALA A 157 3.15 -6.81 6.65
C ALA A 157 2.96 -5.38 7.18
N GLY A 158 3.00 -5.27 8.50
CA GLY A 158 2.71 -4.07 9.26
C GLY A 158 3.37 -4.10 10.63
N GLU A 159 2.88 -3.26 11.53
CA GLU A 159 3.31 -3.15 12.93
C GLU A 159 2.13 -3.49 13.85
N THR A 160 2.42 -3.89 15.08
CA THR A 160 1.40 -4.12 16.12
C THR A 160 2.01 -3.88 17.50
N ARG A 161 1.27 -3.24 18.42
CA ARG A 161 1.64 -3.15 19.84
C ARG A 161 0.94 -4.20 20.71
N THR A 162 0.11 -5.01 20.07
CA THR A 162 -0.95 -5.75 20.75
C THR A 162 -0.82 -7.25 20.58
N GLN A 163 -0.08 -7.67 19.56
CA GLN A 163 0.31 -9.04 19.29
C GLN A 163 1.84 -9.11 19.31
N GLY A 164 2.43 -9.62 20.39
CA GLY A 164 3.88 -9.87 20.43
C GLY A 164 4.51 -9.69 21.81
N ALA A 165 5.80 -9.36 21.84
CA ALA A 165 6.66 -9.52 23.02
C ALA A 165 6.94 -8.23 23.81
N GLY A 166 6.46 -7.09 23.30
CA GLY A 166 6.67 -5.75 23.85
C GLY A 166 6.54 -4.71 22.74
N GLY A 167 6.87 -3.45 23.02
CA GLY A 167 7.01 -2.40 21.98
C GLY A 167 5.95 -2.36 20.86
N ASN A 168 6.38 -1.86 19.70
CA ASN A 168 5.87 -2.23 18.38
C ASN A 168 6.58 -3.50 17.90
N ASP A 169 5.86 -4.46 17.35
CA ASP A 169 6.41 -5.63 16.67
C ASP A 169 6.00 -5.63 15.19
N ILE A 170 6.83 -6.20 14.30
CA ILE A 170 6.46 -6.41 12.89
C ILE A 170 5.43 -7.54 12.82
N TRP A 171 4.30 -7.33 12.15
CA TRP A 171 3.25 -8.34 11.97
C TRP A 171 3.09 -8.68 10.49
N VAL A 172 3.30 -9.94 10.13
CA VAL A 172 3.21 -10.43 8.75
C VAL A 172 2.07 -11.41 8.63
N PHE A 173 1.33 -11.31 7.54
CA PHE A 173 0.30 -12.24 7.14
C PHE A 173 0.63 -12.78 5.75
N LYS A 174 0.45 -14.07 5.57
CA LYS A 174 0.30 -14.69 4.26
C LYS A 174 -1.16 -15.01 4.05
N LEU A 175 -1.67 -14.59 2.91
CA LEU A 175 -3.03 -14.83 2.45
C LEU A 175 -3.04 -15.79 1.25
N THR A 176 -4.12 -16.55 1.13
CA THR A 176 -4.45 -17.34 -0.06
C THR A 176 -4.79 -16.42 -1.24
N PRO A 177 -4.86 -16.94 -2.48
CA PRO A 177 -5.40 -16.19 -3.63
C PRO A 177 -6.80 -15.61 -3.40
N GLU A 178 -7.60 -16.28 -2.56
CA GLU A 178 -8.94 -15.86 -2.18
C GLU A 178 -8.96 -14.74 -1.13
N GLY A 179 -7.81 -14.44 -0.50
CA GLY A 179 -7.67 -13.43 0.54
C GLY A 179 -7.86 -13.96 1.98
N ASP A 180 -7.91 -15.29 2.16
CA ASP A 180 -8.00 -15.92 3.48
C ASP A 180 -6.62 -16.03 4.13
N ILE A 181 -6.52 -15.98 5.47
CA ILE A 181 -5.23 -16.14 6.16
C ILE A 181 -4.73 -17.59 6.03
N GLU A 182 -3.57 -17.77 5.43
CA GLU A 182 -2.80 -19.02 5.52
C GLU A 182 -2.00 -19.08 6.82
N TRP A 183 -1.28 -18.01 7.13
CA TRP A 183 -0.58 -17.84 8.40
C TRP A 183 -0.41 -16.36 8.74
N GLN A 184 -0.20 -16.10 10.03
CA GLN A 184 0.19 -14.79 10.54
C GLN A 184 1.16 -14.95 11.70
N LYS A 185 2.17 -14.08 11.76
CA LYS A 185 3.25 -14.14 12.76
C LYS A 185 3.79 -12.75 13.07
N THR A 186 4.24 -12.59 14.31
CA THR A 186 4.84 -11.36 14.82
C THR A 186 6.34 -11.56 14.99
N TYR A 187 7.12 -10.53 14.66
CA TYR A 187 8.57 -10.53 14.71
C TYR A 187 9.03 -9.25 15.39
N GLY A 188 9.72 -9.44 16.50
CA GLY A 188 10.21 -8.38 17.36
C GLY A 188 10.39 -8.92 18.77
N GLU A 189 11.01 -8.11 19.62
CA GLU A 189 11.29 -8.47 21.01
C GLU A 189 10.59 -7.52 21.99
N ARG A 190 11.35 -6.91 22.90
CA ARG A 190 10.78 -6.07 23.95
C ARG A 190 10.58 -4.62 23.51
N ASP A 191 11.44 -4.15 22.62
CA ASP A 191 11.52 -2.76 22.16
C ASP A 191 10.80 -2.58 20.82
N ASP A 192 10.74 -1.35 20.30
CA ASP A 192 10.03 -1.06 19.06
C ASP A 192 10.79 -1.56 17.83
N ASP A 193 10.11 -2.38 17.03
CA ASP A 193 10.45 -2.86 15.70
C ASP A 193 9.42 -2.34 14.69
N TRP A 194 9.89 -1.79 13.56
CA TRP A 194 9.01 -1.27 12.50
C TRP A 194 9.38 -1.81 11.13
N LEU A 195 8.38 -1.92 10.25
CA LEU A 195 8.56 -2.41 8.89
C LEU A 195 8.62 -1.27 7.87
N ARG A 196 9.46 -1.44 6.84
CA ARG A 196 9.44 -0.56 5.66
C ARG A 196 9.22 -1.30 4.35
N SER A 197 9.69 -2.53 4.24
CA SER A 197 9.58 -3.31 3.00
C SER A 197 9.53 -4.79 3.32
N ILE A 198 8.72 -5.51 2.55
CA ILE A 198 8.71 -6.97 2.50
C ILE A 198 8.78 -7.40 1.04
N GLN A 199 9.40 -8.53 0.75
CA GLN A 199 9.38 -9.13 -0.58
C GLN A 199 9.45 -10.66 -0.51
N GLN A 200 8.71 -11.34 -1.39
CA GLN A 200 8.89 -12.78 -1.58
C GLN A 200 10.20 -13.07 -2.31
N THR A 201 10.96 -14.04 -1.81
CA THR A 201 12.21 -14.50 -2.42
C THR A 201 11.98 -15.68 -3.36
N SER A 202 12.92 -15.92 -4.27
CA SER A 202 12.88 -16.97 -5.29
C SER A 202 12.78 -18.41 -4.76
N ASP A 203 13.10 -18.61 -3.48
CA ASP A 203 12.94 -19.87 -2.74
C ASP A 203 11.53 -20.03 -2.13
N GLY A 204 10.63 -19.07 -2.38
CA GLY A 204 9.28 -19.00 -1.84
C GLY A 204 9.17 -18.39 -0.43
N GLY A 205 10.30 -18.08 0.21
CA GLY A 205 10.35 -17.38 1.49
C GLY A 205 10.15 -15.87 1.35
N TYR A 206 10.50 -15.11 2.39
CA TYR A 206 10.30 -13.66 2.41
C TYR A 206 11.46 -12.93 3.04
N ILE A 207 11.76 -11.73 2.56
CA ILE A 207 12.74 -10.81 3.14
C ILE A 207 12.04 -9.55 3.61
N LEU A 208 12.42 -9.07 4.78
CA LEU A 208 11.87 -7.89 5.42
C LEU A 208 13.00 -6.94 5.71
N ALA A 209 12.72 -5.64 5.56
CA ALA A 209 13.60 -4.59 6.03
C ALA A 209 12.81 -3.51 6.74
N GLY A 210 13.41 -3.01 7.81
CA GLY A 210 12.79 -2.10 8.74
C GLY A 210 13.81 -1.50 9.68
N GLY A 211 13.41 -1.28 10.92
CA GLY A 211 14.36 -0.94 11.98
C GLY A 211 13.93 -1.38 13.35
N THR A 212 14.85 -1.30 14.29
CA THR A 212 14.72 -1.75 15.69
C THR A 212 15.42 -0.78 16.65
N ASN A 213 14.96 -0.73 17.90
CA ASN A 213 15.60 0.03 18.98
C ASN A 213 16.26 -0.86 20.06
N LEU A 214 16.44 -2.16 19.79
CA LEU A 214 16.80 -3.18 20.78
C LEU A 214 18.14 -2.93 21.51
N PHE A 215 19.15 -2.41 20.83
CA PHE A 215 20.53 -2.40 21.36
C PHE A 215 20.92 -1.10 22.06
N LEU A 216 20.40 0.04 21.63
CA LEU A 216 20.68 1.35 22.22
C LEU A 216 19.42 2.23 22.21
N PRO A 217 18.90 2.68 23.37
CA PRO A 217 17.57 3.29 23.49
C PRO A 217 17.40 4.68 22.83
N LEU A 218 18.28 5.09 21.91
CA LEU A 218 18.18 6.35 21.15
C LEU A 218 18.66 6.23 19.69
N GLU A 219 19.11 5.04 19.27
CA GLU A 219 19.68 4.79 17.95
C GLU A 219 18.86 3.70 17.26
N GLU A 220 18.21 4.12 16.19
CA GLU A 220 17.43 3.23 15.33
C GLU A 220 18.43 2.44 14.48
N GLU A 221 18.40 1.11 14.55
CA GLU A 221 19.23 0.25 13.70
C GLU A 221 18.38 -0.34 12.59
N ILE A 222 19.00 -0.64 11.45
CA ILE A 222 18.35 -1.37 10.37
C ILE A 222 18.16 -2.81 10.82
N LEU A 223 16.94 -3.32 10.69
CA LEU A 223 16.60 -4.72 10.90
C LEU A 223 16.30 -5.37 9.54
N VAL A 224 16.97 -6.48 9.25
CA VAL A 224 16.70 -7.33 8.09
C VAL A 224 16.37 -8.74 8.57
N ILE A 225 15.24 -9.29 8.12
CA ILE A 225 14.78 -10.63 8.49
C ILE A 225 14.53 -11.44 7.22
N LYS A 226 15.02 -12.68 7.18
CA LYS A 226 14.62 -13.68 6.20
C LYS A 226 13.72 -14.71 6.84
N LEU A 227 12.62 -15.00 6.17
CA LEU A 227 11.62 -15.97 6.54
C LEU A 227 11.58 -17.14 5.56
N THR A 228 11.23 -18.31 6.08
CA THR A 228 10.80 -19.47 5.28
C THR A 228 9.43 -19.18 4.63
N PRO A 229 8.99 -20.01 3.65
CA PRO A 229 7.62 -19.91 3.10
C PRO A 229 6.51 -20.01 4.16
N ALA A 230 6.77 -20.70 5.28
CA ALA A 230 5.86 -20.82 6.42
C ALA A 230 5.97 -19.67 7.43
N GLY A 231 6.81 -18.66 7.16
CA GLY A 231 7.04 -17.52 8.05
C GLY A 231 7.94 -17.84 9.25
N ASP A 232 8.74 -18.90 9.23
CA ASP A 232 9.73 -19.11 10.30
C ASP A 232 10.98 -18.28 10.01
N VAL A 233 11.62 -17.71 11.04
CA VAL A 233 12.87 -16.95 10.86
C VAL A 233 14.00 -17.90 10.45
N GLU A 234 14.56 -17.70 9.26
CA GLU A 234 15.77 -18.41 8.82
C GLU A 234 17.02 -17.73 9.38
N TRP A 235 17.05 -16.40 9.29
CA TRP A 235 18.06 -15.56 9.89
C TRP A 235 17.54 -14.14 10.05
N GLN A 236 18.16 -13.39 10.97
CA GLN A 236 17.94 -11.96 11.13
C GLN A 236 19.27 -11.26 11.38
N TRP A 237 19.41 -10.05 10.86
CA TRP A 237 20.59 -9.22 11.02
C TRP A 237 20.20 -7.80 11.37
N THR A 238 21.00 -7.18 12.25
CA THR A 238 20.93 -5.74 12.48
C THR A 238 22.17 -5.06 11.91
N TYR A 239 21.94 -3.88 11.34
CA TYR A 239 23.00 -3.04 10.78
C TYR A 239 22.84 -1.61 11.28
N GLY A 240 23.93 -1.02 11.74
CA GLY A 240 23.93 0.36 12.18
C GLY A 240 25.27 0.82 12.72
N GLY A 241 25.31 2.07 13.14
CA GLY A 241 26.42 2.68 13.89
C GLY A 241 25.89 3.62 14.98
N ASN A 242 26.70 4.60 15.39
CA ASN A 242 26.36 5.53 16.47
C ASN A 242 25.29 6.59 16.09
N LEU A 243 24.45 6.32 15.10
CA LEU A 243 23.45 7.24 14.56
C LEU A 243 22.19 6.44 14.20
N ARG A 244 21.12 7.16 13.87
CA ARG A 244 19.89 6.52 13.38
C ARG A 244 20.07 6.07 11.94
N ASP A 245 19.96 4.77 11.74
CA ASP A 245 19.99 4.08 10.46
C ASP A 245 18.59 3.52 10.16
N ARG A 246 18.14 3.68 8.91
CA ARG A 246 16.82 3.23 8.46
C ARG A 246 16.91 2.57 7.10
N ALA A 247 16.36 1.37 6.97
CA ALA A 247 16.08 0.81 5.67
C ALA A 247 14.83 1.46 5.09
N CYS A 248 14.81 1.71 3.79
CA CYS A 248 13.62 2.20 3.09
C CYS A 248 12.99 1.13 2.19
N SER A 249 13.82 0.22 1.68
CA SER A 249 13.41 -0.85 0.77
C SER A 249 14.40 -2.01 0.86
N ILE A 250 13.97 -3.20 0.49
CA ILE A 250 14.82 -4.36 0.30
C ILE A 250 14.36 -5.14 -0.93
N GLN A 251 15.31 -5.73 -1.65
CA GLN A 251 15.07 -6.43 -2.90
C GLN A 251 16.07 -7.58 -3.05
N GLN A 252 15.60 -8.78 -3.34
CA GLN A 252 16.47 -9.90 -3.69
C GLN A 252 17.11 -9.65 -5.06
N THR A 253 18.42 -9.86 -5.16
CA THR A 253 19.17 -9.81 -6.41
C THR A 253 18.99 -11.12 -7.20
N SER A 254 19.18 -11.06 -8.52
CA SER A 254 18.94 -12.21 -9.42
C SER A 254 19.87 -13.41 -9.18
N ASP A 255 20.98 -13.22 -8.48
CA ASP A 255 21.92 -14.26 -8.06
C ASP A 255 21.56 -14.86 -6.68
N GLY A 256 20.45 -14.43 -6.08
CA GLY A 256 19.96 -14.92 -4.79
C GLY A 256 20.45 -14.13 -3.57
N GLY A 257 21.24 -13.07 -3.77
CA GLY A 257 21.63 -12.11 -2.72
C GLY A 257 20.53 -11.09 -2.36
N LEU A 258 20.89 -10.09 -1.55
CA LEU A 258 20.03 -9.00 -1.07
C LEU A 258 20.66 -7.62 -1.33
#